data_AF-X1RPL6-F1
#
_entry.id   AF-X1RPL6-F1
#
_cell.length_a   1.000
_cell.length_b   1.000
_cell.length_c   1.000
_cell.angle_alpha   90.00
_cell.angle_beta   90.00
_cell.angle_gamma   90.00
#
_symmetry.space_group_name_H-M   'P 1'
#
loop_
_entity.id
_entity.type
_entity.pdbx_description
1 polymer ?
#
loop_
_entity_poly.entity_id
_entity_poly.type
_entity_poly.pdbx_seq_one_letter_code
_entity_poly.pdbx_strand_id
1 'polypeptide(L)'
;PDEFNLGSNADMRYFLFNYPPTKFSKLEELKEYEEETVTRVDKKGERKAPLKKTTDKYRKLLSLGRLERGTTPIYIPTGRYGRKTKKTRQPKVDDQGRLALQIAAQNRLSLIEKFKNAKAPHLEEKKKIESLLSWLANYNNWSKNEKLRSTYTSYPVGRDGRVHTSLLIHGTATGRLASVNPNLQNIPKKSIEARTPFIPAQGFSFLS
;
A
#
# COMPACT_ATOMS: atom_id res chain seq x y z
N PRO A 1 5.98 -8.85 -7.49
CA PRO A 1 6.59 -9.96 -6.71
C PRO A 1 5.80 -10.13 -5.41
N ASP A 2 5.81 -11.33 -4.81
CA ASP A 2 4.99 -11.65 -3.62
C ASP A 2 5.39 -10.83 -2.40
N GLU A 3 6.66 -10.40 -2.36
CA GLU A 3 7.20 -9.58 -1.29
C GLU A 3 6.76 -8.10 -1.37
N PHE A 4 6.09 -7.68 -2.45
CA PHE A 4 5.68 -6.29 -2.63
C PHE A 4 4.49 -5.95 -1.75
N ASN A 5 4.66 -4.96 -0.87
CA ASN A 5 3.60 -4.57 0.05
C ASN A 5 2.78 -3.38 -0.51
N LEU A 6 1.57 -3.69 -0.98
CA LEU A 6 0.61 -2.69 -1.50
C LEU A 6 0.15 -1.66 -0.46
N GLY A 7 0.24 -1.97 0.84
CA GLY A 7 -0.04 -1.04 1.94
C GLY A 7 1.17 -0.19 2.37
N SER A 8 2.37 -0.48 1.86
CA SER A 8 3.59 0.27 2.21
C SER A 8 3.71 1.53 1.35
N ASN A 9 3.67 2.69 1.99
CA ASN A 9 3.93 3.96 1.30
C ASN A 9 5.32 4.02 0.67
N ALA A 10 6.31 3.30 1.21
CA ALA A 10 7.67 3.30 0.67
C ALA A 10 7.74 2.47 -0.62
N ASP A 11 7.12 1.30 -0.63
CA ASP A 11 7.09 0.39 -1.79
C ASP A 11 6.26 1.00 -2.92
N MET A 12 5.14 1.64 -2.57
CA MET A 12 4.30 2.39 -3.52
C MET A 12 5.04 3.57 -4.15
N ARG A 13 5.86 4.30 -3.38
CA ARG A 13 6.69 5.39 -3.93
C ARG A 13 7.78 4.85 -4.85
N TYR A 14 8.33 3.69 -4.55
CA TYR A 14 9.29 3.04 -5.42
C TYR A 14 8.65 2.63 -6.74
N PHE A 15 7.51 1.94 -6.69
CA PHE A 15 6.80 1.49 -7.88
C PHE A 15 6.30 2.66 -8.75
N LEU A 16 5.71 3.69 -8.14
CA LEU A 16 5.15 4.82 -8.88
C LEU A 16 6.24 5.79 -9.34
N PHE A 17 7.10 6.22 -8.43
CA PHE A 17 7.98 7.38 -8.66
C PHE A 17 9.46 7.01 -8.76
N ASN A 18 9.79 5.72 -8.85
CA ASN A 18 11.16 5.21 -8.80
C ASN A 18 11.95 5.76 -7.60
N TYR A 19 11.28 5.86 -6.44
CA TYR A 19 11.88 6.36 -5.21
C TYR A 19 12.25 5.18 -4.29
N PRO A 20 13.51 4.70 -4.30
CA PRO A 20 13.89 3.49 -3.59
C PRO A 20 13.68 3.65 -2.07
N PRO A 21 13.10 2.65 -1.40
CA PRO A 21 12.88 2.69 0.04
C PRO A 21 14.21 2.48 0.77
N THR A 22 14.32 3.07 1.97
CA THR A 22 15.55 2.94 2.80
C THR A 22 15.93 1.50 3.11
N LYS A 23 14.96 0.57 3.12
CA LYS A 23 15.23 -0.85 3.33
C LYS A 23 16.22 -1.42 2.30
N PHE A 24 16.25 -0.91 1.06
CA PHE A 24 17.16 -1.39 0.01
C PHE A 24 18.63 -1.08 0.28
N SER A 25 18.97 -0.12 1.17
CA SER A 25 20.38 0.09 1.56
C SER A 25 21.00 -1.16 2.17
N LYS A 26 20.18 -2.04 2.77
CA LYS A 26 20.64 -3.30 3.37
C LYS A 26 21.04 -4.35 2.34
N LEU A 27 20.74 -4.15 1.06
CA LEU A 27 21.14 -5.08 0.00
C LEU A 27 22.64 -5.10 -0.23
N GLU A 28 23.36 -4.04 0.15
CA GLU A 28 24.82 -4.05 0.20
C GLU A 28 25.32 -5.16 1.14
N GLU A 29 24.64 -5.38 2.27
CA GLU A 29 24.98 -6.47 3.20
C GLU A 29 24.75 -7.85 2.58
N LEU A 30 23.89 -7.99 1.56
CA LEU A 30 23.67 -9.27 0.88
C LEU A 30 24.91 -9.68 0.07
N LYS A 31 25.61 -8.70 -0.52
CA LYS A 31 26.86 -8.94 -1.26
C LYS A 31 27.94 -9.53 -0.33
N GLU A 32 27.99 -9.11 0.93
CA GLU A 32 28.89 -9.70 1.95
C GLU A 32 28.62 -11.19 2.22
N TYR A 33 27.41 -11.71 1.95
CA TYR A 33 27.13 -13.15 2.06
C TYR A 33 27.51 -13.92 0.79
N GLU A 34 27.62 -13.25 -0.35
CA GLU A 34 27.93 -13.85 -1.66
C GLU A 34 29.44 -13.88 -1.90
N GLU A 35 30.16 -12.86 -1.46
CA GLU A 35 31.61 -12.74 -1.58
C GLU A 35 32.33 -13.44 -0.39
N GLU A 36 32.84 -14.66 -0.60
CA GLU A 36 33.60 -15.42 0.41
C GLU A 36 34.93 -14.76 0.84
N THR A 37 35.37 -13.73 0.12
CA THR A 37 36.67 -13.05 0.30
C THR A 37 36.63 -11.87 1.27
N VAL A 38 35.44 -11.43 1.73
CA VAL A 38 35.33 -10.25 2.61
C VAL A 38 35.69 -10.63 4.05
N THR A 39 36.94 -10.41 4.45
CA THR A 39 37.35 -10.50 5.86
C THR A 39 36.65 -9.42 6.69
N ARG A 40 35.65 -9.83 7.48
CA ARG A 40 34.93 -8.94 8.38
C ARG A 40 35.79 -8.71 9.63
N VAL A 41 36.04 -7.46 9.97
CA VAL A 41 36.73 -7.05 11.19
C VAL A 41 35.75 -6.32 12.11
N ASP A 42 35.91 -6.48 13.42
CA ASP A 42 35.14 -5.75 14.41
C ASP A 42 35.70 -4.32 14.64
N LYS A 43 35.09 -3.55 15.54
CA LYS A 43 35.54 -2.17 15.85
C LYS A 43 36.94 -2.12 16.49
N LYS A 44 37.47 -3.26 16.94
CA LYS A 44 38.78 -3.43 17.58
C LYS A 44 39.82 -4.06 16.64
N GLY A 45 39.44 -4.36 15.39
CA GLY A 45 40.32 -4.98 14.39
C GLY A 45 40.40 -6.51 14.47
N GLU A 46 39.55 -7.16 15.24
CA GLU A 46 39.48 -8.62 15.36
C GLU A 46 38.64 -9.25 14.24
N ARG A 47 39.08 -10.39 13.70
CA ARG A 47 38.37 -11.12 12.63
C ARG A 47 37.04 -11.70 13.15
N LYS A 48 35.95 -11.38 12.46
CA LYS A 48 34.63 -11.98 12.69
C LYS A 48 34.45 -13.25 11.87
N ALA A 49 33.71 -14.20 12.44
CA ALA A 49 33.30 -15.41 11.77
C ALA A 49 32.51 -15.11 10.47
N PRO A 50 32.63 -15.97 9.44
CA PRO A 50 31.93 -15.80 8.18
C PRO A 50 30.41 -15.82 8.38
N LEU A 51 29.73 -15.06 7.53
CA LEU A 51 28.28 -14.93 7.55
C LEU A 51 27.59 -16.23 7.11
N LYS A 52 26.66 -16.74 7.93
CA LYS A 52 25.93 -17.98 7.63
C LYS A 52 24.69 -17.71 6.79
N LYS A 53 24.57 -18.38 5.63
CA LYS A 53 23.41 -18.35 4.72
C LYS A 53 22.16 -19.02 5.30
N THR A 54 22.25 -19.69 6.43
CA THR A 54 21.10 -20.31 7.12
C THR A 54 20.32 -19.34 8.01
N THR A 55 20.84 -18.13 8.22
CA THR A 55 20.25 -17.16 9.15
C THR A 55 18.96 -16.54 8.61
N ASP A 56 18.04 -16.19 9.50
CA ASP A 56 16.83 -15.43 9.13
C ASP A 56 17.16 -14.07 8.51
N LYS A 57 18.30 -13.48 8.91
CA LYS A 57 18.81 -12.25 8.31
C LYS A 57 19.09 -12.45 6.82
N TYR A 58 19.80 -13.51 6.44
CA TYR A 58 20.06 -13.83 5.04
C TYR A 58 18.76 -14.06 4.26
N ARG A 59 17.81 -14.82 4.82
CA ARG A 59 16.48 -15.04 4.18
C ARG A 59 15.75 -13.72 3.92
N LYS A 60 15.75 -12.80 4.89
CA LYS A 60 15.16 -11.46 4.73
C LYS A 60 15.87 -10.64 3.66
N LEU A 61 17.20 -10.68 3.60
CA LEU A 61 17.97 -9.99 2.56
C LEU A 61 17.70 -10.58 1.17
N LEU A 62 17.59 -11.89 1.06
CA LEU A 62 17.23 -12.57 -0.19
C LEU A 62 15.83 -12.15 -0.66
N SER A 63 14.84 -12.12 0.24
CA SER A 63 13.49 -11.64 -0.07
C SER A 63 13.48 -10.17 -0.52
N LEU A 64 14.34 -9.34 0.08
CA LEU A 64 14.48 -7.95 -0.28
C LEU A 64 15.12 -7.79 -1.67
N GLY A 65 16.11 -8.62 -2.00
CA GLY A 65 16.76 -8.61 -3.31
C GLY A 65 15.85 -9.15 -4.42
N ARG A 66 14.93 -10.07 -4.10
CA ARG A 66 13.84 -10.48 -4.99
C ARG A 66 12.84 -9.35 -5.21
N LEU A 67 12.50 -8.62 -4.15
CA LEU A 67 11.61 -7.46 -4.24
C LEU A 67 12.16 -6.38 -5.18
N GLU A 68 13.43 -6.00 -5.03
CA GLU A 68 14.08 -5.00 -5.90
C GLU A 68 14.10 -5.46 -7.36
N ARG A 69 14.62 -6.66 -7.63
CA ARG A 69 14.71 -7.20 -9.00
C ARG A 69 13.34 -7.47 -9.64
N GLY A 70 12.35 -7.85 -8.84
CA GLY A 70 11.02 -8.19 -9.30
C GLY A 70 10.08 -6.99 -9.45
N THR A 71 10.48 -5.79 -9.04
CA THR A 71 9.63 -4.59 -9.10
C THR A 71 10.14 -3.65 -10.18
N THR A 72 9.41 -3.56 -11.29
CA THR A 72 9.67 -2.56 -12.33
C THR A 72 8.80 -1.33 -12.08
N PRO A 73 9.39 -0.12 -11.92
CA PRO A 73 8.60 1.10 -11.77
C PRO A 73 7.68 1.34 -12.97
N ILE A 74 6.45 1.76 -12.69
CA ILE A 74 5.50 2.11 -13.75
C ILE A 74 5.84 3.47 -14.34
N TYR A 75 5.50 3.66 -15.62
CA TYR A 75 5.68 4.95 -16.26
C TYR A 75 4.76 6.02 -15.65
N ILE A 76 5.33 7.21 -15.39
CA ILE A 76 4.57 8.41 -15.01
C ILE A 76 4.87 9.53 -16.01
N PRO A 77 3.84 10.25 -16.50
CA PRO A 77 4.02 11.44 -17.32
C PRO A 77 4.95 12.48 -16.67
N THR A 78 5.88 13.00 -17.45
CA THR A 78 6.91 13.95 -16.99
C THR A 78 6.30 15.25 -16.44
N GLY A 79 6.95 15.80 -15.41
CA GLY A 79 6.61 17.12 -14.83
C GLY A 79 5.36 17.15 -13.95
N ARG A 80 4.70 16.01 -13.70
CA ARG A 80 3.45 15.94 -12.90
C ARG A 80 3.56 15.01 -11.70
N TYR A 81 4.67 15.14 -10.96
CA TYR A 81 4.82 14.51 -9.65
C TYR A 81 3.82 15.16 -8.71
N GLY A 82 2.83 14.40 -8.25
CA GLY A 82 1.77 14.89 -7.36
C GLY A 82 2.29 15.61 -6.11
N ARG A 83 1.38 16.08 -5.26
CA ARG A 83 1.72 16.82 -4.04
C ARG A 83 2.80 16.09 -3.22
N LYS A 84 3.78 16.84 -2.70
CA LYS A 84 4.83 16.28 -1.84
C LYS A 84 4.42 16.31 -0.37
N THR A 85 4.96 15.40 0.43
CA THR A 85 4.83 15.45 1.90
C THR A 85 5.55 16.67 2.45
N LYS A 86 5.02 17.27 3.53
CA LYS A 86 5.65 18.45 4.16
C LYS A 86 7.01 18.12 4.75
N LYS A 87 7.11 17.00 5.49
CA LYS A 87 8.31 16.60 6.24
C LYS A 87 9.40 15.99 5.36
N THR A 88 9.07 14.96 4.57
CA THR A 88 10.07 14.21 3.79
C THR A 88 10.26 14.73 2.38
N ARG A 89 9.42 15.67 1.91
CA ARG A 89 9.41 16.20 0.53
C ARG A 89 9.28 15.11 -0.55
N GLN A 90 8.83 13.91 -0.16
CA GLN A 90 8.61 12.78 -1.05
C GLN A 90 7.23 12.87 -1.70
N PRO A 91 7.01 12.24 -2.87
CA PRO A 91 5.69 12.15 -3.47
C PRO A 91 4.65 11.56 -2.51
N LYS A 92 3.46 12.15 -2.48
CA LYS A 92 2.31 11.57 -1.77
C LYS A 92 1.76 10.39 -2.58
N VAL A 93 1.54 9.29 -1.88
CA VAL A 93 0.92 8.06 -2.40
C VAL A 93 -0.37 7.71 -1.64
N ASP A 94 -0.84 8.64 -0.79
CA ASP A 94 -2.15 8.58 -0.15
C ASP A 94 -3.27 8.78 -1.19
N ASP A 95 -4.53 8.68 -0.76
CA ASP A 95 -5.71 8.78 -1.64
C ASP A 95 -5.68 10.06 -2.48
N GLN A 96 -5.27 11.19 -1.87
CA GLN A 96 -5.12 12.48 -2.54
C GLN A 96 -3.97 12.48 -3.56
N GLY A 97 -2.83 11.88 -3.21
CA GLY A 97 -1.69 11.74 -4.10
C GLY A 97 -2.01 10.89 -5.32
N ARG A 98 -2.70 9.76 -5.13
CA ARG A 98 -3.15 8.89 -6.23
C ARG A 98 -4.20 9.57 -7.11
N LEU A 99 -5.16 10.29 -6.52
CA LEU A 99 -6.14 11.07 -7.28
C LEU A 99 -5.46 12.15 -8.13
N ALA A 100 -4.49 12.88 -7.56
CA ALA A 100 -3.72 13.88 -8.30
C ALA A 100 -2.94 13.26 -9.47
N LEU A 101 -2.36 12.08 -9.26
CA LEU A 101 -1.68 11.32 -10.32
C LEU A 101 -2.65 10.87 -11.41
N GLN A 102 -3.84 10.38 -11.03
CA GLN A 102 -4.89 9.98 -11.98
C GLN A 102 -5.33 11.15 -12.85
N ILE A 103 -5.60 12.32 -12.25
CA ILE A 103 -5.96 13.55 -12.97
C ILE A 103 -4.82 13.96 -13.91
N ALA A 104 -3.57 13.93 -13.44
CA ALA A 104 -2.41 14.28 -14.24
C ALA A 104 -2.25 13.36 -15.46
N ALA A 105 -2.46 12.05 -15.27
CA ALA A 105 -2.41 11.04 -16.32
C ALA A 105 -3.54 11.22 -17.34
N GLN A 106 -4.78 11.40 -16.89
CA GLN A 106 -5.93 11.68 -17.76
C GLN A 106 -5.72 12.97 -18.58
N ASN A 107 -5.28 14.05 -17.94
CA ASN A 107 -4.99 15.30 -18.63
C ASN A 107 -3.88 15.13 -19.68
N ARG A 108 -2.89 14.26 -19.45
CA ARG A 108 -1.84 13.98 -20.45
C ARG A 108 -2.38 13.15 -21.60
N LEU A 109 -3.20 12.14 -21.31
CA LEU A 109 -3.86 11.32 -22.30
C LEU A 109 -4.70 12.18 -23.25
N SER A 110 -5.54 13.07 -22.69
CA SER A 110 -6.36 13.99 -23.49
C SER A 110 -5.55 14.99 -24.32
N LEU A 111 -4.32 15.33 -23.90
CA LEU A 111 -3.42 16.17 -24.72
C LEU A 111 -2.89 15.40 -25.92
N ILE A 112 -2.44 14.15 -25.71
CA ILE A 112 -1.94 13.28 -26.77
C ILE A 112 -3.03 13.03 -27.83
N GLU A 113 -4.27 12.82 -27.38
CA GLU A 113 -5.42 12.59 -28.27
C GLU A 113 -5.79 13.80 -29.13
N LYS A 114 -5.44 15.01 -28.69
CA LYS A 114 -5.66 16.24 -29.47
C LYS A 114 -4.58 16.49 -30.52
N PHE A 115 -3.50 15.70 -30.56
CA PHE A 115 -2.45 15.88 -31.56
C PHE A 115 -2.94 15.47 -32.94
N LYS A 116 -2.92 16.40 -33.89
CA LYS A 116 -3.28 16.14 -35.30
C LYS A 116 -2.38 15.10 -35.96
N ASN A 117 -1.08 15.12 -35.63
CA ASN A 117 -0.06 14.21 -36.17
C ASN A 117 0.71 13.52 -35.03
N ALA A 118 0.09 12.55 -34.38
CA ALA A 118 0.73 11.79 -33.31
C ALA A 118 1.86 10.89 -33.86
N LYS A 119 3.11 11.16 -33.46
CA LYS A 119 4.28 10.33 -33.76
C LYS A 119 4.30 9.04 -32.92
N ALA A 120 5.08 8.05 -33.35
CA ALA A 120 5.27 6.79 -32.63
C ALA A 120 5.57 6.94 -31.12
N PRO A 121 6.44 7.87 -30.66
CA PRO A 121 6.68 8.08 -29.24
C PRO A 121 5.43 8.50 -28.44
N HIS A 122 4.51 9.24 -29.07
CA HIS A 122 3.26 9.66 -28.42
C HIS A 122 2.28 8.49 -28.27
N LEU A 123 2.26 7.58 -29.24
CA LEU A 123 1.44 6.37 -29.18
C LEU A 123 1.95 5.40 -28.11
N GLU A 124 3.28 5.28 -27.96
CA GLU A 124 3.87 4.50 -26.86
C GLU A 124 3.58 5.12 -25.50
N GLU A 125 3.70 6.45 -25.38
CA GLU A 125 3.36 7.17 -24.15
C GLU A 125 1.88 6.97 -23.79
N LYS A 126 0.97 7.04 -24.77
CA LYS A 126 -0.45 6.75 -24.58
C LYS A 126 -0.68 5.37 -23.97
N LYS A 127 -0.09 4.32 -24.55
CA LYS A 127 -0.20 2.94 -24.02
C LYS A 127 0.30 2.83 -22.57
N LYS A 128 1.42 3.49 -22.27
CA LYS A 128 1.99 3.52 -20.91
C LYS A 128 1.06 4.23 -19.91
N ILE A 129 0.41 5.33 -20.32
CA ILE A 129 -0.56 6.05 -19.49
C ILE A 129 -1.83 5.23 -19.27
N GLU A 130 -2.34 4.56 -20.29
CA GLU A 130 -3.49 3.66 -20.16
C GLU A 130 -3.21 2.52 -19.18
N SER A 131 -2.00 1.93 -19.23
CA SER A 131 -1.54 0.94 -18.26
C SER A 131 -1.50 1.51 -16.83
N LEU A 132 -0.98 2.73 -16.64
CA LEU A 132 -1.00 3.42 -15.34
C LEU A 132 -2.43 3.62 -14.81
N LEU A 133 -3.34 4.09 -15.65
CA LEU A 133 -4.73 4.34 -15.26
C LEU A 133 -5.46 3.04 -14.90
N SER A 134 -5.25 1.98 -15.69
CA SER A 134 -5.77 0.63 -15.42
C SER A 134 -5.26 0.11 -14.07
N TRP A 135 -3.96 0.24 -13.83
CA TRP A 135 -3.36 -0.16 -12.56
C TRP A 135 -3.92 0.64 -11.37
N LEU A 136 -4.05 1.97 -11.50
CA LEU A 136 -4.61 2.82 -10.44
C LEU A 136 -6.06 2.46 -10.12
N ALA A 137 -6.87 2.13 -11.13
CA ALA A 137 -8.24 1.67 -10.95
C ALA A 137 -8.28 0.36 -10.15
N ASN A 138 -7.46 -0.62 -10.55
CA ASN A 138 -7.35 -1.90 -9.84
C ASN A 138 -6.87 -1.72 -8.39
N TYR A 139 -5.86 -0.87 -8.17
CA TYR A 139 -5.37 -0.56 -6.83
C TYR A 139 -6.45 0.08 -5.96
N ASN A 140 -7.21 1.03 -6.51
CA ASN A 140 -8.30 1.69 -5.76
C ASN A 140 -9.41 0.69 -5.40
N ASN A 141 -9.75 -0.24 -6.29
CA ASN A 141 -10.70 -1.32 -5.99
C ASN A 141 -10.17 -2.25 -4.90
N TRP A 142 -8.91 -2.68 -5.02
CA TRP A 142 -8.24 -3.46 -3.99
C TRP A 142 -8.24 -2.75 -2.63
N SER A 143 -7.86 -1.46 -2.60
CA SER A 143 -7.79 -0.69 -1.35
C SER A 143 -9.14 -0.54 -0.66
N LYS A 144 -10.22 -0.35 -1.44
CA LYS A 144 -11.61 -0.38 -0.92
C LYS A 144 -11.96 -1.74 -0.32
N ASN A 145 -11.67 -2.82 -1.03
CA ASN A 145 -11.96 -4.19 -0.58
C ASN A 145 -11.13 -4.56 0.66
N GLU A 146 -9.86 -4.17 0.71
CA GLU A 146 -9.01 -4.41 1.87
C GLU A 146 -9.49 -3.62 3.08
N LYS A 147 -10.03 -2.41 2.89
CA LYS A 147 -10.67 -1.66 3.97
C LYS A 147 -11.95 -2.36 4.46
N LEU A 148 -12.78 -2.86 3.54
CA LEU A 148 -13.94 -3.70 3.86
C LEU A 148 -13.54 -4.90 4.71
N ARG A 149 -12.58 -5.68 4.23
CA ARG A 149 -12.09 -6.89 4.89
C ARG A 149 -11.47 -6.62 6.26
N SER A 150 -10.53 -5.66 6.32
CA SER A 150 -9.75 -5.40 7.54
C SER A 150 -10.55 -4.67 8.62
N THR A 151 -11.46 -3.76 8.24
CA THR A 151 -12.13 -2.86 9.20
C THR A 151 -13.56 -3.28 9.50
N TYR A 152 -14.28 -3.79 8.50
CA TYR A 152 -15.73 -3.99 8.60
C TYR A 152 -16.15 -5.46 8.65
N THR A 153 -15.25 -6.41 8.36
CA THR A 153 -15.55 -7.85 8.49
C THR A 153 -14.69 -8.56 9.54
N SER A 154 -13.62 -7.93 10.04
CA SER A 154 -12.68 -8.53 11.00
C SER A 154 -12.95 -8.08 12.44
N TYR A 155 -14.20 -8.17 12.89
CA TYR A 155 -14.58 -7.84 14.27
C TYR A 155 -14.29 -9.00 15.23
N PRO A 156 -13.90 -8.72 16.50
CA PRO A 156 -13.79 -9.76 17.52
C PRO A 156 -15.19 -10.31 17.83
N VAL A 157 -15.31 -11.64 17.79
CA VAL A 157 -16.56 -12.36 18.06
C VAL A 157 -16.43 -13.05 19.42
N GLY A 158 -17.45 -12.87 20.27
CA GLY A 158 -17.56 -13.53 21.57
C GLY A 158 -17.81 -15.03 21.44
N ARG A 159 -17.72 -15.76 22.56
CA ARG A 159 -18.01 -17.21 22.61
C ARG A 159 -19.44 -17.55 22.19
N ASP A 160 -20.35 -16.59 22.31
CA ASP A 160 -21.75 -16.66 21.91
C ASP A 160 -21.97 -16.41 20.40
N GLY A 161 -20.90 -16.22 19.63
CA GLY A 161 -20.98 -15.94 18.20
C GLY A 161 -21.41 -14.50 17.87
N ARG A 162 -21.40 -13.58 18.85
CA ARG A 162 -21.86 -12.20 18.68
C ARG A 162 -20.73 -11.19 18.80
N VAL A 163 -20.92 -10.03 18.16
CA VAL A 163 -20.04 -8.87 18.32
C VAL A 163 -20.56 -8.02 19.48
N HIS A 164 -19.75 -7.86 20.51
CA HIS A 164 -20.06 -7.03 21.68
C HIS A 164 -19.37 -5.69 21.55
N THR A 165 -20.12 -4.58 21.58
CA THR A 165 -19.57 -3.21 21.56
C THR A 165 -19.86 -2.51 22.89
N SER A 166 -18.98 -1.60 23.30
CA SER A 166 -19.21 -0.76 24.47
C SER A 166 -19.68 0.63 24.06
N LEU A 167 -20.80 1.09 24.62
CA LEU A 167 -21.35 2.42 24.38
C LEU A 167 -20.86 3.39 25.47
N LEU A 168 -20.07 4.38 25.07
CA LEU A 168 -19.54 5.43 25.94
C LEU A 168 -20.44 6.66 25.91
N ILE A 169 -20.93 7.04 27.09
CA ILE A 169 -21.77 8.24 27.28
C ILE A 169 -20.90 9.52 27.30
N HIS A 170 -19.73 9.45 27.94
CA HIS A 170 -18.76 10.56 28.03
C HIS A 170 -17.78 10.62 26.85
N GLY A 171 -18.06 9.87 25.76
CA GLY A 171 -17.13 9.72 24.64
C GLY A 171 -17.17 10.87 23.62
N THR A 172 -18.22 11.68 23.58
CA THR A 172 -18.33 12.81 22.63
C THR A 172 -18.64 14.11 23.36
N ALA A 173 -18.01 15.21 22.93
CA ALA A 173 -18.32 16.55 23.44
C ALA A 173 -19.77 17.00 23.13
N THR A 174 -20.38 16.40 22.11
CA THR A 174 -21.75 16.72 21.68
C THR A 174 -22.85 16.01 22.48
N GLY A 175 -22.49 15.14 23.42
CA GLY A 175 -23.47 14.34 24.19
C GLY A 175 -24.05 13.13 23.44
N ARG A 176 -23.57 12.82 22.23
CA ARG A 176 -23.89 11.57 21.51
C ARG A 176 -23.14 10.39 22.13
N LEU A 177 -23.74 9.20 22.09
CA LEU A 177 -23.05 7.96 22.43
C LEU A 177 -21.92 7.68 21.43
N ALA A 178 -20.79 7.15 21.90
CA ALA A 178 -19.72 6.62 21.06
C ALA A 178 -19.62 5.09 21.23
N SER A 179 -19.37 4.35 20.16
CA SER A 179 -19.14 2.89 20.24
C SER A 179 -17.65 2.54 20.16
N VAL A 180 -17.17 1.68 21.05
CA VAL A 180 -15.77 1.19 21.07
C VAL A 180 -15.71 -0.32 21.24
N ASN A 181 -14.61 -0.93 20.78
CA ASN A 181 -14.27 -2.35 20.95
C ASN A 181 -15.36 -3.36 20.56
N PRO A 182 -15.86 -3.38 19.30
CA PRO A 182 -15.46 -2.54 18.17
C PRO A 182 -16.37 -1.33 17.93
N ASN A 183 -15.93 -0.38 17.10
CA ASN A 183 -16.74 0.78 16.72
C ASN A 183 -17.72 0.42 15.59
N LEU A 184 -19.01 0.29 15.93
CA LEU A 184 -20.10 -0.04 15.01
C LEU A 184 -20.74 1.19 14.35
N GLN A 185 -20.47 2.40 14.85
CA GLN A 185 -21.02 3.64 14.27
C GLN A 185 -20.37 4.01 12.93
N ASN A 186 -19.14 3.54 12.69
CA ASN A 186 -18.37 3.85 11.47
C ASN A 186 -18.63 2.91 10.29
N ILE A 187 -19.64 2.04 10.37
CA ILE A 187 -20.00 1.12 9.28
C ILE A 187 -20.61 1.91 8.11
N PRO A 188 -20.10 1.80 6.87
CA PRO A 188 -20.60 2.57 5.74
C PRO A 188 -22.04 2.23 5.40
N LYS A 189 -22.96 3.21 5.53
CA LYS A 189 -24.40 3.00 5.32
C LYS A 189 -24.77 2.53 3.90
N LYS A 190 -24.02 2.98 2.89
CA LYS A 190 -24.26 2.69 1.46
C LYS A 190 -23.57 1.42 0.95
N SER A 191 -22.66 0.82 1.73
CA SER A 191 -22.02 -0.44 1.36
C SER A 191 -22.84 -1.57 1.94
N ILE A 192 -23.54 -2.28 1.07
CA ILE A 192 -24.31 -3.48 1.44
C ILE A 192 -23.34 -4.51 1.99
N GLU A 193 -22.18 -4.68 1.35
CA GLU A 193 -21.13 -5.65 1.69
C GLU A 193 -20.64 -5.52 3.13
N ALA A 194 -20.60 -4.30 3.68
CA ALA A 194 -20.21 -4.05 5.06
C ALA A 194 -21.30 -4.41 6.08
N ARG A 195 -22.58 -4.48 5.66
CA ARG A 195 -23.73 -4.73 6.53
C ARG A 195 -24.25 -6.16 6.45
N THR A 196 -24.11 -6.82 5.31
CA THR A 196 -24.54 -8.22 5.09
C THR A 196 -24.02 -9.22 6.14
N PRO A 197 -22.81 -9.08 6.70
CA PRO A 197 -22.33 -9.99 7.75
C PRO A 197 -23.14 -9.93 9.05
N PHE A 198 -23.87 -8.84 9.31
CA PHE A 198 -24.72 -8.71 10.48
C PHE A 198 -26.07 -9.36 10.16
N ILE A 199 -26.30 -10.54 10.73
CA ILE A 199 -27.54 -11.29 10.60
C ILE A 199 -28.28 -11.34 11.95
N PRO A 200 -29.62 -11.30 11.95
CA PRO A 200 -30.39 -11.52 13.16
C PRO A 200 -30.25 -12.98 13.61
N ALA A 201 -30.55 -13.25 14.88
CA ALA A 201 -30.63 -14.63 15.37
C ALA A 201 -31.75 -15.39 14.63
N GLN A 202 -31.65 -16.73 14.60
CA GLN A 202 -32.65 -17.57 13.96
C GLN A 202 -34.05 -17.29 14.54
N GLY A 203 -35.03 -17.07 13.67
CA GLY A 203 -36.41 -16.71 14.05
C GLY A 203 -36.64 -15.21 14.31
N PHE A 204 -35.62 -14.35 14.14
CA PHE A 204 -35.73 -12.91 14.33
C PHE A 204 -35.45 -12.13 13.05
N SER A 205 -35.93 -10.88 12.99
CA SER A 205 -35.65 -9.91 11.94
C SER A 205 -35.13 -8.61 12.53
N PHE A 206 -34.24 -7.91 11.84
CA PHE A 206 -33.92 -6.52 12.20
C PHE A 206 -35.07 -5.60 11.82
N LEU A 207 -35.40 -4.68 12.71
CA LEU A 207 -36.28 -3.54 12.45
C LEU A 207 -35.45 -2.27 12.65
N SER A 208 -35.44 -1.38 11.65
CA SER A 208 -34.62 -0.17 11.64
C SER A 208 -35.40 1.03 11.14
#